data_AF-A0A966SMA4-F1
#
_entry.id   AF-A0A966SMA4-F1
#
_cell.length_a   1.000
_cell.length_b   1.000
_cell.length_c   1.000
_cell.angle_alpha   90.00
_cell.angle_beta   90.00
_cell.angle_gamma   90.00
#
_symmetry.space_group_name_H-M   'P 1'
#
loop_
_entity.id
_entity.type
_entity.pdbx_description
1 polymer ?
#
loop_
_entity_poly.entity_id
_entity_poly.type
_entity_poly.pdbx_seq_one_letter_code
_entity_poly.pdbx_strand_id
1 'polypeptide(L)'
;MLPTFAEIAGAPLPENRIIDGKSLFPQIKGESKSPRMWAFTQLGENYHVREAGWKLNQSGQLYDMKNAPFEELAVPADSKDEAAVAARKRLSAALAELNPGAGFKGTGSGRGDKTNKAKKKGAAETPSAPTSASPVATPAVPDDPVLAERAVKFDRLDKDKRGKLTREEYISRQSDPEAAGTRFYKFDVNKDGVVTREEYINYGVQKLKAQ
;
A
#
# COMPACT_ATOMS: atom_id res chain seq x y z
N MET A 1 4.56 -18.16 -15.45
CA MET A 1 5.57 -18.84 -16.31
C MET A 1 5.32 -20.34 -16.47
N LEU A 2 4.86 -21.06 -15.45
CA LEU A 2 4.67 -22.52 -15.49
C LEU A 2 3.95 -23.04 -16.76
N PRO A 3 2.78 -22.51 -17.19
CA PRO A 3 2.10 -23.01 -18.40
C PRO A 3 2.92 -22.87 -19.68
N THR A 4 3.72 -21.81 -19.80
CA THR A 4 4.58 -21.59 -20.96
C THR A 4 5.66 -22.66 -21.05
N PHE A 5 6.32 -23.00 -19.94
CA PHE A 5 7.36 -24.03 -19.94
C PHE A 5 6.79 -25.43 -20.17
N ALA A 6 5.62 -25.72 -19.60
CA ALA A 6 4.92 -26.99 -19.84
C ALA A 6 4.61 -27.18 -21.34
N GLU A 7 4.07 -26.15 -22.00
CA GLU A 7 3.76 -26.19 -23.44
C GLU A 7 5.03 -26.33 -24.30
N ILE A 8 6.09 -25.58 -23.99
CA ILE A 8 7.37 -25.68 -24.70
C ILE A 8 7.97 -27.09 -24.56
N ALA A 9 7.88 -27.68 -23.38
CA ALA A 9 8.41 -29.02 -23.10
C ALA A 9 7.48 -30.16 -23.56
N GLY A 10 6.26 -29.87 -24.00
CA GLY A 10 5.25 -30.89 -24.31
C GLY A 10 4.77 -31.67 -23.08
N ALA A 11 4.91 -31.12 -21.88
CA ALA A 11 4.52 -31.75 -20.63
C ALA A 11 3.08 -31.38 -20.24
N PRO A 12 2.30 -32.32 -19.66
CA PRO A 12 0.97 -32.00 -19.15
C PRO A 12 1.04 -31.10 -17.91
N LEU A 13 0.04 -30.24 -17.74
CA LEU A 13 -0.15 -29.48 -16.50
C LEU A 13 -0.75 -30.37 -15.41
N PRO A 14 -0.46 -30.09 -14.13
CA PRO A 14 -1.06 -30.84 -13.02
C PRO A 14 -2.59 -30.66 -12.99
N GLU A 15 -3.33 -31.76 -12.93
CA GLU A 15 -4.80 -31.76 -12.92
C GLU A 15 -5.41 -31.51 -11.54
N ASN A 16 -4.63 -31.73 -10.47
CA ASN A 16 -5.09 -31.61 -9.09
C ASN A 16 -5.14 -30.17 -8.55
N ARG A 17 -4.89 -29.17 -9.39
CA ARG A 17 -4.90 -27.76 -9.01
C ARG A 17 -5.22 -26.87 -10.21
N ILE A 18 -6.02 -25.84 -9.96
CA ILE A 18 -6.26 -24.77 -10.92
C ILE A 18 -5.00 -23.92 -11.05
N ILE A 19 -4.48 -23.79 -12.27
CA ILE A 19 -3.32 -22.95 -12.58
C ILE A 19 -3.81 -21.65 -13.21
N ASP A 20 -3.67 -20.54 -12.48
CA ASP A 20 -4.14 -19.23 -12.94
C ASP A 20 -3.33 -18.64 -14.09
N GLY A 21 -2.20 -19.23 -14.47
CA GLY A 21 -1.37 -18.75 -15.57
C GLY A 21 -1.95 -19.10 -16.94
N LYS A 22 -1.62 -18.32 -17.97
CA LYS A 22 -1.79 -18.71 -19.39
C LYS A 22 -0.44 -18.77 -20.05
N SER A 23 -0.28 -19.67 -21.02
CA SER A 23 0.95 -19.76 -21.79
C SER A 23 1.14 -18.51 -22.65
N LEU A 24 2.40 -18.08 -22.76
CA LEU A 24 2.83 -17.00 -23.64
C LEU A 24 3.49 -17.52 -24.92
N PHE A 25 3.55 -18.84 -25.10
CA PHE A 25 4.26 -19.47 -26.20
C PHE A 25 3.73 -19.07 -27.59
N PRO A 26 2.40 -18.94 -27.81
CA PRO A 26 1.88 -18.43 -29.07
C PRO A 26 2.43 -17.03 -29.39
N GLN A 27 2.44 -16.12 -28.41
CA GLN A 27 2.93 -14.75 -28.60
C GLN A 27 4.44 -14.71 -28.88
N ILE A 28 5.21 -15.60 -28.26
CA ILE A 28 6.66 -15.75 -28.53
C ILE A 28 6.90 -16.19 -29.99
N LYS A 29 5.99 -16.98 -30.58
CA LYS A 29 6.03 -17.36 -32.00
C LYS A 29 5.50 -16.28 -32.95
N GLY A 30 5.01 -15.15 -32.43
CA GLY A 30 4.35 -14.10 -33.21
C GLY A 30 2.88 -14.37 -33.50
N GLU A 31 2.28 -15.38 -32.87
CA GLU A 31 0.84 -15.66 -32.98
C GLU A 31 0.03 -14.79 -31.99
N SER A 32 -1.16 -14.37 -32.40
CA SER A 32 -2.08 -13.56 -31.58
C SER A 32 -3.10 -14.39 -30.80
N LYS A 33 -2.85 -15.70 -30.63
CA LYS A 33 -3.85 -16.62 -30.07
C LYS A 33 -4.08 -16.36 -28.57
N SER A 34 -5.31 -15.98 -28.23
CA SER A 34 -5.87 -15.94 -26.87
C SER A 34 -5.01 -15.24 -25.80
N PRO A 35 -4.58 -13.98 -26.03
CA PRO A 35 -3.85 -13.22 -25.02
C PRO A 35 -4.68 -13.04 -23.76
N ARG A 36 -4.01 -13.04 -22.60
CA ARG A 36 -4.65 -12.64 -21.35
C ARG A 36 -4.84 -11.12 -21.36
N MET A 37 -6.08 -10.67 -21.17
CA MET A 37 -6.46 -9.26 -21.26
C MET A 37 -6.35 -8.49 -19.94
N TRP A 38 -6.09 -9.18 -18.84
CA TRP A 38 -6.00 -8.57 -17.50
C TRP A 38 -4.86 -9.16 -16.67
N ALA A 39 -4.37 -8.38 -15.72
CA ALA A 39 -3.41 -8.80 -14.70
C ALA A 39 -4.08 -8.76 -13.31
N PHE A 40 -3.71 -9.70 -12.46
CA PHE A 40 -4.12 -9.74 -11.06
C PHE A 40 -2.91 -9.50 -10.15
N THR A 41 -3.08 -8.69 -9.12
CA THR A 41 -2.05 -8.43 -8.11
C THR A 41 -2.68 -8.48 -6.73
N GLN A 42 -2.02 -9.16 -5.80
CA GLN A 42 -2.44 -9.26 -4.40
C GLN A 42 -1.29 -8.93 -3.45
N LEU A 43 -1.63 -8.18 -2.41
CA LEU A 43 -0.79 -7.83 -1.28
C LEU A 43 -1.61 -7.93 0.01
N GLY A 44 -1.57 -9.10 0.64
CA GLY A 44 -2.41 -9.42 1.79
C GLY A 44 -3.89 -9.34 1.43
N GLU A 45 -4.64 -8.51 2.15
CA GLU A 45 -6.07 -8.26 1.89
C GLU A 45 -6.32 -7.32 0.69
N ASN A 46 -5.30 -6.60 0.25
CA ASN A 46 -5.43 -5.69 -0.88
C ASN A 46 -5.19 -6.44 -2.18
N TYR A 47 -6.15 -6.44 -3.08
CA TYR A 47 -5.99 -7.05 -4.40
C TYR A 47 -6.75 -6.27 -5.46
N HIS A 48 -6.29 -6.35 -6.69
CA HIS A 48 -6.99 -5.77 -7.82
C HIS A 48 -6.77 -6.58 -9.09
N VAL A 49 -7.74 -6.49 -9.99
CA VAL A 49 -7.60 -6.89 -11.39
C VAL A 49 -7.50 -5.63 -12.22
N ARG A 50 -6.56 -5.61 -13.15
CA ARG A 50 -6.32 -4.49 -14.07
C ARG A 50 -6.31 -4.97 -15.50
N GLU A 51 -7.06 -4.28 -16.34
CA GLU A 51 -6.91 -4.30 -17.80
C GLU A 51 -6.23 -3.02 -18.28
N ALA A 52 -5.99 -2.89 -19.59
CA ALA A 52 -5.27 -1.75 -20.16
C ALA A 52 -5.85 -0.40 -19.72
N GLY A 53 -7.17 -0.24 -19.77
CA GLY A 53 -7.86 1.02 -19.45
C GLY A 53 -8.58 1.05 -18.10
N TRP A 54 -8.64 -0.06 -17.35
CA TRP A 54 -9.49 -0.14 -16.16
C TRP A 54 -8.87 -0.94 -15.04
N LYS A 55 -9.16 -0.57 -13.81
CA LYS A 55 -8.70 -1.28 -12.60
C LYS A 55 -9.87 -1.43 -11.63
N LEU A 56 -10.10 -2.63 -11.12
CA LEU A 56 -11.11 -2.93 -10.11
C LEU A 56 -10.43 -3.50 -8.88
N ASN A 57 -10.63 -2.87 -7.73
CA ASN A 57 -10.03 -3.28 -6.45
C ASN A 57 -10.98 -4.19 -5.63
N GLN A 58 -10.50 -4.63 -4.47
CA GLN A 58 -11.23 -5.50 -3.54
C GLN A 58 -12.52 -4.90 -2.97
N SER A 59 -12.63 -3.56 -2.89
CA SER A 59 -13.84 -2.87 -2.40
C SER A 59 -14.87 -2.64 -3.51
N GLY A 60 -14.61 -3.10 -4.74
CA GLY A 60 -15.50 -2.91 -5.89
C GLY A 60 -15.40 -1.51 -6.52
N GLN A 61 -14.40 -0.72 -6.15
CA GLN A 61 -14.14 0.59 -6.75
C GLN A 61 -13.43 0.40 -8.09
N LEU A 62 -14.01 1.00 -9.13
CA LEU A 62 -13.49 1.00 -10.49
C LEU A 62 -12.69 2.28 -10.71
N TYR A 63 -11.55 2.17 -11.38
CA TYR A 63 -10.73 3.31 -11.78
C TYR A 63 -10.49 3.28 -13.29
N ASP A 64 -10.63 4.43 -13.93
CA ASP A 64 -10.19 4.66 -15.31
C ASP A 64 -8.67 4.92 -15.30
N MET A 65 -7.94 4.13 -16.09
CA MET A 65 -6.49 4.09 -16.17
C MET A 65 -5.93 4.78 -17.43
N LYS A 66 -6.73 5.52 -18.19
CA LYS A 66 -6.26 6.24 -19.40
C LYS A 66 -5.08 7.19 -19.13
N ASN A 67 -5.04 7.80 -17.94
CA ASN A 67 -3.98 8.72 -17.51
C ASN A 67 -2.90 8.06 -16.66
N ALA A 68 -2.90 6.72 -16.55
CA ALA A 68 -1.86 5.98 -15.85
C ALA A 68 -0.51 6.14 -16.57
N PRO A 69 0.63 6.20 -15.85
CA PRO A 69 0.79 5.93 -14.41
C PRO A 69 0.56 7.14 -13.50
N PHE A 70 0.21 8.30 -14.05
CA PHE A 70 0.20 9.56 -13.30
C PHE A 70 -1.09 9.80 -12.52
N GLU A 71 -2.23 9.32 -13.01
CA GLU A 71 -3.53 9.48 -12.35
C GLU A 71 -4.34 8.19 -12.35
N GLU A 72 -5.06 7.96 -11.25
CA GLU A 72 -6.08 6.91 -11.13
C GLU A 72 -7.45 7.57 -10.90
N LEU A 73 -8.29 7.62 -11.93
CA LEU A 73 -9.56 8.34 -11.88
C LEU A 73 -10.67 7.41 -11.36
N ALA A 74 -11.16 7.66 -10.15
CA ALA A 74 -12.25 6.86 -9.57
C ALA A 74 -13.55 7.05 -10.37
N VAL A 75 -14.19 5.94 -10.75
CA VAL A 75 -15.48 5.96 -11.42
C VAL A 75 -16.60 5.70 -10.41
N PRO A 76 -17.58 6.62 -10.30
CA PRO A 76 -18.72 6.46 -9.42
C PRO A 76 -19.50 5.18 -9.70
N ALA A 77 -20.10 4.60 -8.66
CA ALA A 77 -20.82 3.32 -8.77
C ALA A 77 -22.12 3.42 -9.59
N ASP A 78 -22.69 4.62 -9.66
CA ASP A 78 -23.88 5.03 -10.40
C ASP A 78 -23.55 5.58 -11.80
N SER A 79 -22.30 5.45 -12.25
CA SER A 79 -21.90 5.87 -13.60
C SER A 79 -22.75 5.16 -14.67
N LYS A 80 -23.22 5.95 -15.64
CA LYS A 80 -23.98 5.47 -16.80
C LYS A 80 -23.10 5.24 -18.03
N ASP A 81 -21.79 5.44 -17.91
CA ASP A 81 -20.87 5.15 -19.00
C ASP A 81 -20.86 3.64 -19.28
N GLU A 82 -21.27 3.26 -20.50
CA GLU A 82 -21.38 1.87 -20.93
C GLU A 82 -20.03 1.14 -20.82
N ALA A 83 -18.93 1.84 -21.09
CA ALA A 83 -17.59 1.26 -21.01
C ALA A 83 -17.21 0.92 -19.56
N ALA A 84 -17.46 1.84 -18.62
CA ALA A 84 -17.26 1.62 -17.19
C ALA A 84 -18.13 0.47 -16.65
N VAL A 85 -19.41 0.43 -17.02
CA VAL A 85 -20.34 -0.63 -16.60
C VAL A 85 -19.89 -2.00 -17.13
N ALA A 86 -19.52 -2.07 -18.42
CA ALA A 86 -19.01 -3.28 -19.04
C ALA A 86 -17.68 -3.73 -18.41
N ALA A 87 -16.77 -2.80 -18.11
CA ALA A 87 -15.51 -3.09 -17.43
C ALA A 87 -15.74 -3.62 -16.02
N ARG A 88 -16.61 -2.99 -15.23
CA ARG A 88 -16.96 -3.47 -13.88
C ARG A 88 -17.49 -4.90 -13.93
N LYS A 89 -18.38 -5.22 -14.87
CA LYS A 89 -18.91 -6.59 -15.03
C LYS A 89 -17.82 -7.60 -15.40
N ARG A 90 -16.95 -7.27 -16.36
CA ARG A 90 -15.87 -8.17 -16.80
C ARG A 90 -14.83 -8.40 -15.71
N LEU A 91 -14.39 -7.34 -15.03
CA LEU A 91 -13.37 -7.42 -13.98
C LEU A 91 -13.91 -8.07 -12.69
N SER A 92 -15.19 -7.86 -12.34
CA SER A 92 -15.81 -8.56 -11.22
C SER A 92 -15.95 -10.05 -11.47
N ALA A 93 -16.28 -10.47 -12.69
CA ALA A 93 -16.28 -11.89 -13.06
C ALA A 93 -14.89 -12.51 -12.92
N ALA A 94 -13.83 -11.82 -13.35
CA ALA A 94 -12.46 -12.29 -13.16
C ALA A 94 -12.07 -12.41 -11.67
N LEU A 95 -12.48 -11.46 -10.83
CA LEU A 95 -12.26 -11.54 -9.39
C LEU A 95 -13.02 -12.69 -8.74
N ALA A 96 -14.25 -12.95 -9.17
CA ALA A 96 -15.05 -14.07 -8.67
C ALA A 96 -14.42 -15.42 -9.01
N GLU A 97 -13.89 -15.56 -10.23
CA GLU A 97 -13.17 -16.76 -10.68
C GLU A 97 -11.89 -16.99 -9.86
N LEU A 98 -11.11 -15.94 -9.61
CA LEU A 98 -9.85 -16.01 -8.84
C LEU A 98 -10.08 -16.24 -7.34
N ASN A 99 -11.24 -15.86 -6.82
CA ASN A 99 -11.60 -15.94 -5.40
C ASN A 99 -10.48 -15.51 -4.41
N PRO A 100 -9.92 -14.31 -4.56
CA PRO A 100 -8.79 -13.88 -3.74
C PRO A 100 -9.15 -13.67 -2.25
N GLY A 101 -10.44 -13.45 -1.95
CA GLY A 101 -10.93 -13.28 -0.59
C GLY A 101 -10.86 -14.54 0.28
N ALA A 102 -10.84 -15.73 -0.35
CA ALA A 102 -10.64 -17.02 0.33
C ALA A 102 -9.16 -17.35 0.57
N GLY A 103 -8.24 -16.56 0.00
CA GLY A 103 -6.80 -16.75 0.14
C GLY A 103 -6.26 -16.39 1.53
N PHE A 104 -5.00 -16.74 1.77
CA PHE A 104 -4.30 -16.37 2.98
C PHE A 104 -4.07 -14.85 3.04
N LYS A 105 -4.66 -14.19 4.04
CA LYS A 105 -4.69 -12.73 4.14
C LYS A 105 -3.39 -12.10 4.64
N GLY A 106 -2.53 -12.87 5.32
CA GLY A 106 -1.21 -12.44 5.82
C GLY A 106 -1.26 -11.27 6.80
N THR A 107 -0.53 -11.37 7.93
CA THR A 107 -0.38 -10.22 8.86
C THR A 107 0.82 -9.32 8.51
N GLY A 108 1.52 -9.60 7.40
CA GLY A 108 2.79 -8.97 7.04
C GLY A 108 2.64 -7.86 6.00
N SER A 109 3.51 -6.85 6.08
CA SER A 109 3.57 -5.68 5.18
C SER A 109 3.99 -5.97 3.73
N GLY A 110 3.97 -7.25 3.30
CA GLY A 110 4.41 -7.67 1.96
C GLY A 110 5.91 -7.57 1.67
N ARG A 111 6.66 -6.83 2.49
CA ARG A 111 8.10 -7.01 2.65
C ARG A 111 8.28 -8.12 3.67
N GLY A 112 9.00 -9.19 3.29
CA GLY A 112 9.32 -10.30 4.20
C GLY A 112 9.69 -9.77 5.57
N ASP A 113 8.98 -10.23 6.59
CA ASP A 113 9.11 -9.75 7.96
C ASP A 113 10.56 -9.94 8.44
N LYS A 114 11.34 -8.86 8.41
CA LYS A 114 12.73 -8.87 8.87
C LYS A 114 12.82 -8.91 10.40
N THR A 115 11.70 -8.75 11.13
CA THR A 115 11.72 -8.79 12.60
C THR A 115 12.09 -10.17 13.13
N ASN A 116 11.84 -11.24 12.36
CA ASN A 116 12.24 -12.59 12.74
C ASN A 116 13.67 -12.98 12.31
N LYS A 117 14.39 -12.13 11.56
CA LYS A 117 15.79 -12.42 11.16
C LYS A 117 16.77 -12.27 12.33
N ALA A 118 16.36 -11.59 13.41
CA ALA A 118 17.16 -11.46 14.62
C ALA A 118 17.11 -12.68 15.54
N LYS A 119 16.14 -13.60 15.39
CA LYS A 119 15.92 -14.70 16.34
C LYS A 119 16.73 -15.98 16.09
N LYS A 120 17.65 -16.00 15.11
CA LYS A 120 18.51 -17.16 14.80
C LYS A 120 20.02 -16.88 14.95
N LYS A 121 20.41 -15.99 15.87
CA LYS A 121 21.78 -15.93 16.41
C LYS A 121 21.70 -15.57 17.89
N GLY A 122 22.20 -16.45 18.76
CA GLY A 122 22.42 -16.19 20.18
C GLY A 122 21.53 -16.99 21.12
N ALA A 123 21.86 -18.27 21.31
CA ALA A 123 21.60 -18.95 22.56
C ALA A 123 22.68 -18.51 23.56
N ALA A 124 22.30 -17.83 24.64
CA ALA A 124 23.01 -17.78 25.92
C ALA A 124 22.15 -17.00 26.96
N GLU A 125 21.61 -17.77 27.90
CA GLU A 125 21.34 -17.49 29.33
C GLU A 125 20.86 -16.09 29.82
N THR A 126 19.63 -16.12 30.35
CA THR A 126 18.95 -15.41 31.47
C THR A 126 19.83 -15.09 32.73
N PRO A 127 19.41 -14.30 33.77
CA PRO A 127 18.06 -13.76 34.08
C PRO A 127 17.91 -12.39 34.82
N SER A 128 16.64 -12.00 35.02
CA SER A 128 16.03 -11.29 36.18
C SER A 128 15.95 -9.75 36.29
N ALA A 129 14.68 -9.31 36.41
CA ALA A 129 14.00 -8.04 36.77
C ALA A 129 14.51 -7.30 38.05
N PRO A 130 13.88 -6.21 38.63
CA PRO A 130 12.55 -5.59 38.38
C PRO A 130 12.38 -4.04 38.59
N THR A 131 11.13 -3.56 38.40
CA THR A 131 10.44 -2.37 39.02
C THR A 131 10.85 -0.95 38.53
N SER A 132 10.04 0.13 38.49
CA SER A 132 8.72 0.52 39.07
C SER A 132 8.24 1.88 38.50
N ALA A 133 6.90 2.09 38.42
CA ALA A 133 6.07 3.33 38.56
C ALA A 133 6.32 4.56 37.64
N SER A 134 5.44 4.94 36.68
CA SER A 134 4.13 5.68 36.75
C SER A 134 4.23 7.19 37.11
N PRO A 135 3.25 8.06 36.76
CA PRO A 135 2.60 8.34 35.46
C PRO A 135 2.43 9.88 35.20
N VAL A 136 2.62 10.43 34.00
CA VAL A 136 2.16 11.84 33.74
C VAL A 136 1.69 12.07 32.29
N ALA A 137 0.43 12.52 32.22
CA ALA A 137 -0.26 13.29 31.18
C ALA A 137 -0.34 12.75 29.74
N THR A 138 -1.49 12.15 29.43
CA THR A 138 -2.11 12.17 28.11
C THR A 138 -2.52 13.61 27.74
N PRO A 139 -2.20 14.10 26.53
CA PRO A 139 -3.03 15.10 25.88
C PRO A 139 -3.85 14.44 24.77
N ALA A 140 -5.12 14.83 24.72
CA ALA A 140 -6.20 14.32 23.91
C ALA A 140 -5.81 13.98 22.46
N VAL A 141 -6.21 12.78 22.02
CA VAL A 141 -6.29 12.43 20.61
C VAL A 141 -7.41 13.27 20.01
N PRO A 142 -7.18 14.07 18.96
CA PRO A 142 -8.25 14.78 18.27
C PRO A 142 -9.22 13.77 17.64
N ASP A 143 -10.52 14.00 17.76
CA ASP A 143 -11.62 13.16 17.24
C ASP A 143 -11.65 13.00 15.69
N ASP A 144 -10.67 13.58 14.98
CA ASP A 144 -10.54 13.53 13.54
C ASP A 144 -9.54 12.43 13.10
N PRO A 145 -9.98 11.40 12.33
CA PRO A 145 -9.12 10.28 11.92
C PRO A 145 -7.89 10.72 11.11
N VAL A 146 -7.95 11.86 10.42
CA VAL A 146 -6.82 12.41 9.65
C VAL A 146 -5.74 12.97 10.59
N LEU A 147 -6.16 13.58 11.71
CA LEU A 147 -5.26 14.09 12.74
C LEU A 147 -4.61 12.94 13.52
N ALA A 148 -5.36 11.86 13.76
CA ALA A 148 -4.85 10.66 14.41
C ALA A 148 -3.74 9.97 13.59
N GLU A 149 -3.92 9.80 12.27
CA GLU A 149 -2.86 9.23 11.42
C GLU A 149 -1.60 10.10 11.38
N ARG A 150 -1.76 11.42 11.44
CA ARG A 150 -0.63 12.37 11.46
C ARG A 150 0.08 12.37 12.80
N ALA A 151 -0.66 12.26 13.90
CA ALA A 151 -0.09 12.05 15.22
C ALA A 151 0.77 10.78 15.26
N VAL A 152 0.28 9.66 14.71
CA VAL A 152 1.05 8.40 14.62
C VAL A 152 2.29 8.56 13.72
N LYS A 153 2.18 9.32 12.63
CA LYS A 153 3.34 9.63 11.77
C LYS A 153 4.37 10.50 12.49
N PHE A 154 3.94 11.48 13.29
CA PHE A 154 4.81 12.31 14.12
C PHE A 154 5.50 11.49 15.21
N ASP A 155 4.77 10.66 15.94
CA ASP A 155 5.33 9.82 17.02
C ASP A 155 6.39 8.83 16.49
N ARG A 156 6.24 8.40 15.23
CA ARG A 156 7.26 7.59 14.53
C ARG A 156 8.50 8.39 14.12
N LEU A 157 8.34 9.68 13.84
CA LEU A 157 9.42 10.60 13.49
C LEU A 157 10.14 11.12 14.75
N ASP A 158 9.43 11.29 15.87
CA ASP A 158 9.93 11.77 17.17
C ASP A 158 10.16 10.60 18.16
N LYS A 159 11.12 9.72 17.85
CA LYS A 159 11.51 8.61 18.73
C LYS A 159 11.99 9.04 20.11
N ASP A 160 12.57 10.23 20.17
CA ASP A 160 13.13 10.79 21.39
C ASP A 160 12.04 11.40 22.29
N LYS A 161 10.77 11.40 21.83
CA LYS A 161 9.55 11.86 22.52
C LYS A 161 9.71 13.25 23.12
N ARG A 162 10.47 14.11 22.45
CA ARG A 162 10.75 15.47 22.91
C ARG A 162 9.71 16.49 22.43
N GLY A 163 8.73 16.06 21.63
CA GLY A 163 7.60 16.85 21.13
C GLY A 163 7.94 17.81 19.99
N LYS A 164 9.18 17.77 19.46
CA LYS A 164 9.71 18.70 18.45
C LYS A 164 10.65 18.01 17.48
N LEU A 165 10.50 18.26 16.19
CA LEU A 165 11.35 17.71 15.14
C LEU A 165 12.23 18.80 14.52
N THR A 166 13.55 18.68 14.62
CA THR A 166 14.48 19.64 13.98
C THR A 166 14.60 19.34 12.50
N ARG A 167 15.01 20.34 11.72
CA ARG A 167 15.20 20.23 10.27
C ARG A 167 16.16 19.09 9.88
N GLU A 168 17.29 18.95 10.58
CA GLU A 168 18.27 17.89 10.30
C GLU A 168 17.69 16.50 10.58
N GLU A 169 16.89 16.36 11.63
CA GLU A 169 16.26 15.10 11.99
C GLU A 169 15.16 14.71 10.99
N TYR A 170 14.37 15.68 10.54
CA TYR A 170 13.34 15.44 9.53
C TYR A 170 13.94 15.03 8.18
N ILE A 171 15.03 15.68 7.76
CA ILE A 171 15.71 15.39 6.49
C ILE A 171 16.42 14.04 6.55
N SER A 172 17.13 13.74 7.65
CA SER A 172 17.90 12.49 7.82
C SER A 172 17.00 11.26 7.96
N ARG A 173 15.80 11.42 8.52
CA ARG A 173 14.83 10.32 8.71
C ARG A 173 13.92 10.10 7.50
N GLN A 174 13.97 10.96 6.47
CA GLN A 174 13.26 10.78 5.21
C GLN A 174 14.14 10.11 4.14
N SER A 175 13.53 9.30 3.29
CA SER A 175 14.21 8.64 2.17
C SER A 175 14.62 9.60 1.04
N ASP A 176 14.09 10.83 1.04
CA ASP A 176 14.38 11.87 0.06
C ASP A 176 14.69 13.19 0.81
N PRO A 177 15.99 13.52 1.00
CA PRO A 177 16.39 14.68 1.77
C PRO A 177 16.05 16.02 1.10
N GLU A 178 15.98 16.04 -0.23
CA GLU A 178 15.74 17.26 -1.02
C GLU A 178 14.24 17.62 -0.97
N ALA A 179 13.35 16.63 -1.17
CA ALA A 179 11.92 16.82 -0.98
C ALA A 179 11.52 17.01 0.49
N ALA A 180 12.28 16.45 1.44
CA ALA A 180 12.06 16.66 2.87
C ALA A 180 12.33 18.12 3.27
N GLY A 181 13.38 18.74 2.75
CA GLY A 181 13.66 20.16 2.97
C GLY A 181 12.50 21.06 2.52
N THR A 182 11.96 20.86 1.31
CA THR A 182 10.83 21.64 0.79
C THR A 182 9.54 21.39 1.56
N ARG A 183 9.32 20.18 2.08
CA ARG A 183 8.17 19.86 2.92
C ARG A 183 8.31 20.45 4.32
N PHE A 184 9.52 20.53 4.87
CA PHE A 184 9.78 21.08 6.19
C PHE A 184 9.29 22.53 6.32
N TYR A 185 9.63 23.39 5.35
CA TYR A 185 9.16 24.80 5.32
C TYR A 185 7.64 24.95 5.22
N LYS A 186 6.92 23.91 4.80
CA LYS A 186 5.47 23.90 4.77
C LYS A 186 4.86 23.49 6.10
N PHE A 187 5.61 22.84 7.00
CA PHE A 187 5.12 22.45 8.32
C PHE A 187 5.62 23.40 9.42
N ASP A 188 6.72 24.10 9.21
CA ASP A 188 7.27 25.13 10.10
C ASP A 188 6.61 26.50 9.82
N VAL A 189 5.51 26.77 10.52
CA VAL A 189 4.64 27.95 10.30
C VAL A 189 5.25 29.21 10.91
N ASN A 190 5.85 29.05 12.09
CA ASN A 190 6.44 30.14 12.87
C ASN A 190 7.88 30.46 12.41
N LYS A 191 8.47 29.60 11.55
CA LYS A 191 9.82 29.70 10.99
C LYS A 191 10.91 29.71 12.06
N ASP A 192 10.68 29.02 13.18
CA ASP A 192 11.65 28.88 14.25
C ASP A 192 12.68 27.76 13.99
N GLY A 193 12.55 27.05 12.87
CA GLY A 193 13.47 25.99 12.46
C GLY A 193 13.16 24.63 13.10
N VAL A 194 12.05 24.50 13.83
CA VAL A 194 11.56 23.25 14.40
C VAL A 194 10.07 23.05 14.08
N VAL A 195 9.67 21.81 13.83
CA VAL A 195 8.24 21.48 13.67
C VAL A 195 7.74 20.83 14.94
N THR A 196 6.82 21.49 15.64
CA THR A 196 6.15 20.93 16.82
C THR A 196 5.08 19.94 16.42
N ARG A 197 4.69 19.07 17.36
CA ARG A 197 3.63 18.08 17.16
C ARG A 197 2.32 18.72 16.67
N GLU A 198 1.96 19.84 17.25
CA GLU A 198 0.73 20.57 16.92
C GLU A 198 0.79 21.17 15.52
N GLU A 199 1.93 21.73 15.11
CA GLU A 199 2.15 22.26 13.75
C GLU A 199 2.09 21.15 12.70
N TYR A 200 2.71 19.99 12.97
CA TYR A 200 2.68 18.85 12.06
C TYR A 200 1.27 18.29 11.84
N ILE A 201 0.47 18.23 12.91
CA ILE A 201 -0.88 17.68 12.90
C ILE A 201 -1.86 18.66 12.23
N ASN A 202 -1.80 19.94 12.59
CA ASN A 202 -2.75 20.96 12.15
C ASN A 202 -2.50 21.46 10.72
N TYR A 203 -1.26 21.57 10.25
CA TYR A 203 -0.99 22.27 9.00
C TYR A 203 -1.42 21.50 7.74
N GLY A 204 -1.56 20.19 7.81
CA GLY A 204 -2.12 19.43 6.68
C GLY A 204 -3.65 19.59 6.50
N VAL A 205 -4.34 20.31 7.39
CA VAL A 205 -5.81 20.56 7.31
C VAL A 205 -6.13 21.91 6.66
N GLN A 206 -5.16 22.81 6.52
CA GLN A 206 -5.38 24.17 5.97
C GLN A 206 -5.86 24.22 4.50
N LYS A 207 -6.00 23.09 3.80
CA LYS A 207 -6.66 23.06 2.48
C LYS A 207 -8.17 22.73 2.51
N LEU A 208 -8.81 22.71 3.68
CA LEU A 208 -10.23 22.36 3.81
C LEU A 208 -11.08 23.39 4.59
N LYS A 209 -10.65 24.66 4.61
CA LYS A 209 -11.55 25.80 4.89
C LYS A 209 -11.27 26.96 3.93
N ALA A 210 -11.74 26.82 2.70
CA ALA A 210 -11.97 27.95 1.81
C ALA A 210 -13.26 27.69 1.02
N GLN A 211 -14.27 28.50 1.37
CA GLN A 211 -15.61 28.69 0.80
C GLN A 211 -16.65 27.58 0.99
#